data_AF-A0A536KZT4-F1
#
_entry.id   AF-A0A536KZT4-F1
#
_cell.length_a   1.000
_cell.length_b   1.000
_cell.length_c   1.000
_cell.angle_alpha   90.00
_cell.angle_beta   90.00
_cell.angle_gamma   90.00
#
_symmetry.space_group_name_H-M   'P 1'
#
loop_
_entity.id
_entity.type
_entity.pdbx_description
1 polymer ?
#
loop_
_entity_poly.entity_id
_entity_poly.type
_entity_poly.pdbx_seq_one_letter_code
_entity_poly.pdbx_strand_id
1 'polypeptide(L)' 'MRVASLILGVIAIFAGGVWILQGSGVMPGSFMTGQRMWLVIGIIVAIVGLALAYNGIRRPARP' A
#
# COMPACT_ATOMS: atom_id res chain seq x y z
N MET A 1 5.04 18.84 -4.31
CA MET A 1 4.26 17.88 -3.48
C MET A 1 3.56 16.75 -4.27
N ARG A 2 3.29 16.91 -5.57
CA ARG A 2 2.65 15.88 -6.41
C ARG A 2 3.47 14.59 -6.55
N VAL A 3 4.78 14.71 -6.79
CA VAL A 3 5.70 13.55 -6.90
C VAL A 3 5.83 12.82 -5.58
N ALA A 4 5.95 13.54 -4.46
CA ALA A 4 6.04 12.93 -3.13
C ALA A 4 4.79 12.10 -2.77
N SER A 5 3.59 12.61 -3.06
CA SER A 5 2.34 11.86 -2.83
C SER A 5 2.21 10.62 -3.72
N LEU A 6 2.70 10.71 -4.95
CA LEU A 6 2.74 9.58 -5.88
C LEU A 6 3.75 8.50 -5.41
N ILE A 7 4.96 8.91 -5.03
CA ILE A 7 5.97 8.00 -4.45
C ILE A 7 5.44 7.33 -3.18
N LEU A 8 4.87 8.11 -2.25
CA LEU A 8 4.33 7.58 -1.00
C LEU A 8 3.17 6.60 -1.27
N GLY A 9 2.31 6.92 -2.23
CA GLY A 9 1.22 6.05 -2.64
C GLY A 9 1.70 4.72 -3.23
N VAL A 10 2.71 4.77 -4.10
CA VAL A 10 3.31 3.56 -4.69
C VAL A 10 3.97 2.70 -3.61
N ILE A 11 4.76 3.29 -2.71
CA ILE A 11 5.39 2.57 -1.60
C ILE A 11 4.32 1.90 -0.73
N ALA A 12 3.25 2.62 -0.39
CA ALA A 12 2.15 2.08 0.41
C ALA A 12 1.44 0.92 -0.29
N ILE A 13 1.22 0.98 -1.61
CA ILE A 13 0.63 -0.14 -2.37
C ILE A 13 1.51 -1.39 -2.29
N PHE A 14 2.83 -1.24 -2.49
CA PHE A 14 3.75 -2.38 -2.41
C PHE A 14 3.84 -2.95 -0.99
N ALA A 15 3.99 -2.09 0.02
CA ALA A 15 4.03 -2.52 1.42
C ALA A 15 2.73 -3.20 1.85
N GLY A 16 1.58 -2.61 1.50
CA GLY A 16 0.26 -3.19 1.75
C GLY A 16 0.09 -4.55 1.06
N GLY A 17 0.54 -4.68 -0.19
CA GLY A 17 0.55 -5.94 -0.93
C GLY A 17 1.37 -7.03 -0.24
N VAL A 18 2.57 -6.70 0.25
CA VAL A 18 3.40 -7.64 1.02
C VAL A 18 2.68 -8.10 2.29
N TRP A 19 2.08 -7.18 3.04
CA TRP A 19 1.33 -7.53 4.25
C TRP A 19 0.06 -8.34 3.98
N ILE A 20 -0.62 -8.12 2.85
CA ILE A 20 -1.74 -8.97 2.41
C ILE A 20 -1.25 -10.39 2.15
N LEU A 21 -0.15 -10.55 1.40
CA LEU A 21 0.42 -11.86 1.07
C LEU A 21 0.95 -12.60 2.31
N GLN A 22 1.52 -11.87 3.26
CA GLN A 22 1.95 -12.43 4.53
C GLN A 22 0.74 -12.82 5.38
N GLY A 23 -0.22 -11.92 5.57
CA GLY A 23 -1.41 -12.17 6.37
C GLY A 23 -2.32 -13.27 5.82
N SER A 24 -2.32 -13.50 4.50
CA SER A 24 -3.02 -14.62 3.86
C SER A 24 -2.30 -15.96 4.00
N GLY A 25 -1.04 -15.95 4.45
CA GLY A 25 -0.21 -17.14 4.60
C GLY A 25 0.46 -17.61 3.30
N VAL A 26 0.32 -16.86 2.20
CA VAL A 26 0.96 -17.17 0.92
C VAL A 26 2.46 -16.91 0.97
N MET A 27 2.90 -15.89 1.72
CA MET A 27 4.30 -15.51 1.86
C MET A 27 4.84 -15.85 3.26
N PRO A 28 5.51 -17.02 3.42
CA PRO A 28 6.14 -17.42 4.67
C PRO A 28 7.50 -16.76 4.89
N GLY A 29 8.00 -16.78 6.13
CA GLY A 29 9.33 -16.28 6.49
C GLY A 29 9.33 -15.13 7.50
N SER A 30 8.17 -14.72 8.00
CA SER A 30 8.06 -13.72 9.07
C SER A 30 6.98 -14.07 10.09
N PHE A 31 7.04 -13.43 11.26
CA PHE A 31 6.03 -13.50 12.32
C PHE A 31 4.62 -13.08 11.85
N MET A 32 4.53 -12.41 10.70
CA MET A 32 3.26 -11.90 10.13
C MET A 32 2.49 -12.96 9.33
N THR A 33 3.14 -14.07 9.01
CA THR A 33 2.57 -15.11 8.12
C THR A 33 1.32 -15.75 8.73
N GLY A 34 0.21 -15.77 7.98
CA GLY A 34 -1.04 -16.44 8.38
C GLY A 34 -1.86 -15.70 9.45
N GLN A 35 -1.45 -14.48 9.81
CA GLN A 35 -2.17 -13.66 10.78
C GLN A 35 -3.13 -12.70 10.08
N ARG A 36 -4.45 -12.83 10.37
CA ARG A 36 -5.50 -11.96 9.80
C ARG A 36 -5.28 -10.47 10.08
N MET A 37 -4.60 -10.12 11.17
CA MET A 37 -4.27 -8.73 11.50
C MET A 37 -3.48 -8.06 10.37
N TRP A 38 -2.44 -8.72 9.86
CA TRP A 38 -1.59 -8.18 8.79
C TRP A 38 -2.30 -8.12 7.45
N LEU A 39 -3.23 -9.06 7.20
CA LEU A 39 -4.09 -9.00 6.02
C LEU A 39 -4.97 -7.74 6.04
N VAL A 40 -5.63 -7.45 7.17
CA VAL A 40 -6.47 -6.26 7.31
C VAL A 40 -5.65 -4.97 7.22
N ILE A 41 -4.51 -4.90 7.91
CA ILE A 41 -3.60 -3.74 7.83
C ILE A 41 -3.14 -3.52 6.39
N GLY A 42 -2.73 -4.60 5.70
CA GLY A 42 -2.29 -4.54 4.32
C GLY A 42 -3.36 -4.01 3.37
N ILE A 43 -4.62 -4.44 3.53
CA ILE A 43 -5.76 -3.92 2.75
C ILE A 43 -5.95 -2.42 2.99
N ILE A 44 -5.97 -1.98 4.25
CA ILE A 44 -6.15 -0.56 4.59
C ILE A 44 -5.03 0.28 3.96
N VAL A 45 -3.78 -0.17 4.09
CA VAL A 45 -2.60 0.53 3.59
C VAL A 45 -2.59 0.57 2.07
N ALA A 46 -2.99 -0.51 1.38
CA ALA A 46 -3.13 -0.53 -0.06
C ALA A 46 -4.21 0.45 -0.55
N ILE A 47 -5.35 0.55 0.14
CA ILE A 47 -6.42 1.51 -0.19
C ILE A 47 -5.93 2.95 -0.02
N VAL A 48 -5.26 3.27 1.09
CA VAL A 48 -4.68 4.60 1.33
C VAL A 48 -3.62 4.92 0.28
N GLY A 49 -2.74 3.97 -0.04
CA GLY A 49 -1.73 4.12 -1.08
C GLY A 49 -2.33 4.41 -2.45
N LEU A 50 -3.42 3.71 -2.80
CA LEU A 50 -4.16 3.95 -4.03
C LEU A 50 -4.78 5.35 -4.08
N ALA A 51 -5.39 5.80 -2.98
CA ALA A 51 -5.94 7.15 -2.88
C ALA A 51 -4.86 8.24 -3.03
N LEU A 52 -3.68 8.04 -2.42
CA LEU A 52 -2.53 8.93 -2.53
C LEU A 52 -1.99 8.99 -3.95
N ALA A 53 -1.76 7.83 -4.58
CA ALA A 53 -1.29 7.72 -5.96
C ALA A 53 -2.27 8.38 -6.93
N TYR A 54 -3.57 8.11 -6.76
CA TYR A 54 -4.64 8.69 -7.57
C TYR A 54 -4.70 10.22 -7.46
N ASN A 55 -4.62 10.77 -6.25
CA ASN A 55 -4.57 12.22 -6.03
C ASN A 55 -3.29 12.84 -6.60
N GLY A 56 -2.16 12.12 -6.51
CA GLY A 56 -0.90 12.49 -7.15
C GLY A 56 -1.05 12.57 -8.67
N ILE A 57 -1.71 11.62 -9.30
CA ILE A 57 -1.93 11.60 -10.76
C ILE A 57 -2.97 12.66 -11.18
N ARG A 58 -4.04 12.88 -10.41
CA ARG A 58 -5.15 13.75 -10.79
C ARG A 58 -4.88 15.25 -10.74
N ARG A 59 -3.96 15.73 -9.92
CA ARG A 59 -3.67 17.18 -9.85
C ARG A 59 -2.85 17.58 -11.09
N PRO A 60 -3.36 18.33 -12.07
CA PRO A 60 -2.53 18.80 -13.17
C PRO A 60 -1.36 19.59 -12.56
N ALA A 61 -0.15 19.41 -13.08
CA ALA A 61 0.89 20.41 -12.84
C ALA A 61 0.29 21.71 -13.39
N ARG A 62 -0.07 22.65 -12.50
CA ARG A 62 -0.46 23.98 -12.95
C ARG A 62 0.77 24.54 -13.69
N PRO A 63 0.66 24.84 -15.00
CA PRO A 63 1.74 25.50 -15.72
C PRO A 63 2.02 26.88 -15.12
#